data_AF-A0A651EPH6-F1
#
_entry.id   AF-A0A651EPH6-F1
#
_cell.length_a   1.000
_cell.length_b   1.000
_cell.length_c   1.000
_cell.angle_alpha   90.00
_cell.angle_beta   90.00
_cell.angle_gamma   90.00
#
_symmetry.space_group_name_H-M   'P 1'
#
loop_
_entity.id
_entity.type
_entity.pdbx_description
1 polymer ?
#
loop_
_entity_poly.entity_id
_entity_poly.type
_entity_poly.pdbx_seq_one_letter_code
_entity_poly.pdbx_strand_id
1 'polypeptide(L)'
;MIALANARLEARTERVDLRRRGTRRYAEVALARSAHALPDDRALLEAVYERGVPAARVAALMHQPPRLVRRRLRIVIERLMSPEAGFVLRHMREWEPQRRRIATACILQGRSMREASRHLRMSLHTVRRELDAIRALMPEEAR
;
A
#
# COMPACT_ATOMS: atom_id res chain seq x y z
N MET A 1 47.10 -3.50 10.77
CA MET A 1 46.83 -3.80 9.34
C MET A 1 45.37 -4.22 9.03
N ILE A 2 44.38 -3.94 9.89
CA ILE A 2 42.96 -4.28 9.62
C ILE A 2 42.09 -3.04 9.31
N ALA A 3 42.45 -1.86 9.81
CA ALA A 3 41.65 -0.64 9.67
C ALA A 3 41.55 -0.09 8.23
N LEU A 4 42.56 -0.30 7.38
CA LEU A 4 42.59 0.20 6.00
C LEU A 4 41.76 -0.64 5.01
N ALA A 5 41.39 -1.87 5.38
CA ALA A 5 40.53 -2.74 4.57
C ALA A 5 39.04 -2.40 4.74
N ASN A 6 38.62 -1.96 5.94
CA ASN A 6 37.23 -1.54 6.20
C ASN A 6 36.89 -0.21 5.53
N ALA A 7 37.80 0.77 5.56
CA ALA A 7 37.57 2.08 4.96
C ALA A 7 37.38 2.02 3.41
N ARG A 8 38.01 1.05 2.74
CA ARG A 8 37.83 0.81 1.29
C ARG A 8 36.56 0.04 0.94
N LEU A 9 36.01 -0.75 1.87
CA LEU A 9 34.69 -1.39 1.73
C LEU A 9 33.57 -0.36 1.97
N GLU A 10 33.73 0.54 2.94
CA GLU A 10 32.79 1.61 3.23
C GLU A 10 32.67 2.62 2.08
N ALA A 11 33.80 3.09 1.52
CA ALA A 11 33.80 4.04 0.39
C ALA A 11 33.24 3.46 -0.92
N ARG A 12 33.29 2.12 -1.11
CA ARG A 12 32.68 1.44 -2.27
C ARG A 12 31.19 1.16 -2.06
N THR A 13 30.74 1.09 -0.80
CA THR A 13 29.32 0.90 -0.41
C THR A 13 28.55 2.23 -0.39
N GLU A 14 29.24 3.36 -0.24
CA GLU A 14 28.61 4.70 -0.23
C GLU A 14 28.10 5.17 -1.60
N ARG A 15 28.69 4.71 -2.70
CA ARG A 15 28.14 4.90 -4.05
C ARG A 15 27.04 3.88 -4.42
N VAL A 16 26.79 2.88 -3.56
CA VAL A 16 26.03 1.68 -3.93
C VAL A 16 24.51 1.81 -3.83
N ASP A 17 23.88 2.79 -3.15
CA ASP A 17 22.43 2.60 -2.99
C ASP A 17 21.51 3.81 -2.77
N LEU A 18 21.53 4.74 -3.72
CA LEU A 18 20.36 5.61 -3.94
C LEU A 18 19.10 4.79 -4.29
N ARG A 19 19.26 3.58 -4.86
CA ARG A 19 18.15 2.64 -5.15
C ARG A 19 17.53 2.04 -3.88
N ARG A 20 18.32 1.50 -2.94
CA ARG A 20 17.82 1.01 -1.63
C ARG A 20 17.31 2.14 -0.75
N ARG A 21 17.88 3.36 -0.81
CA ARG A 21 17.27 4.52 -0.13
C ARG A 21 15.87 4.79 -0.66
N GLY A 22 15.69 4.75 -2.00
CA GLY A 22 14.39 4.81 -2.63
C GLY A 22 13.45 3.69 -2.17
N THR A 23 13.94 2.44 -2.15
CA THR A 23 13.16 1.28 -1.69
C THR A 23 12.73 1.38 -0.23
N ARG A 24 13.61 1.89 0.65
CA ARG A 24 13.32 2.07 2.08
C ARG A 24 12.25 3.15 2.28
N ARG A 25 12.42 4.31 1.67
CA ARG A 25 11.41 5.38 1.75
C ARG A 25 10.05 4.92 1.22
N TYR A 26 10.06 4.14 0.15
CA TYR A 26 8.84 3.57 -0.43
C TYR A 26 8.17 2.56 0.51
N ALA A 27 8.96 1.69 1.16
CA ALA A 27 8.47 0.77 2.18
C ALA A 27 7.89 1.49 3.40
N GLU A 28 8.54 2.56 3.88
CA GLU A 28 8.06 3.38 5.00
C GLU A 28 6.71 4.03 4.68
N VAL A 29 6.54 4.59 3.47
CA VAL A 29 5.25 5.16 3.04
C VAL A 29 4.20 4.06 2.91
N ALA A 30 4.52 2.92 2.32
CA ALA A 30 3.58 1.81 2.20
C ALA A 30 3.13 1.28 3.57
N LEU A 31 4.05 1.14 4.53
CA LEU A 31 3.76 0.76 5.91
C LEU A 31 2.88 1.79 6.61
N ALA A 32 3.18 3.08 6.49
CA ALA A 32 2.34 4.14 7.08
C ALA A 32 0.91 4.12 6.52
N ARG A 33 0.77 3.86 5.20
CA ARG A 33 -0.55 3.75 4.54
C ARG A 33 -1.27 2.43 4.82
N SER A 34 -0.55 1.39 5.23
CA SER A 34 -1.10 0.05 5.48
C SER A 34 -2.18 0.01 6.57
N ALA A 35 -2.23 1.02 7.45
CA ALA A 35 -3.30 1.19 8.43
C ALA A 35 -4.71 1.24 7.82
N HIS A 36 -4.82 1.57 6.53
CA HIS A 36 -6.08 1.63 5.78
C HIS A 36 -6.31 0.42 4.85
N ALA A 37 -5.34 -0.48 4.74
CA ALA A 37 -5.47 -1.70 3.95
C ALA A 37 -6.42 -2.70 4.64
N LEU A 38 -6.75 -3.79 3.94
CA LEU A 38 -7.42 -4.92 4.58
C LEU A 38 -6.51 -5.53 5.66
N PRO A 39 -7.07 -6.12 6.74
CA PRO A 39 -6.28 -6.69 7.82
C PRO A 39 -5.19 -7.67 7.35
N ASP A 40 -5.54 -8.58 6.45
CA ASP A 40 -4.59 -9.55 5.87
C ASP A 40 -3.49 -8.87 5.03
N ASP A 41 -3.85 -7.84 4.26
CA ASP A 41 -2.91 -7.09 3.43
C ASP A 41 -1.94 -6.29 4.30
N ARG A 42 -2.45 -5.69 5.39
CA ARG A 42 -1.64 -4.99 6.39
C ARG A 42 -0.69 -5.96 7.08
N ALA A 43 -1.18 -7.09 7.59
CA ALA A 43 -0.35 -8.09 8.26
C ALA A 43 0.75 -8.63 7.33
N LEU A 44 0.45 -8.79 6.04
CA LEU A 44 1.41 -9.17 5.01
C LEU A 44 2.50 -8.11 4.82
N LEU A 45 2.13 -6.83 4.72
CA LEU A 45 3.08 -5.72 4.59
C LEU A 45 3.99 -5.61 5.82
N GLU A 46 3.42 -5.66 7.03
CA GLU A 46 4.18 -5.62 8.28
C GLU A 46 5.14 -6.82 8.40
N ALA A 47 4.70 -8.03 8.00
CA ALA A 47 5.57 -9.20 8.01
C ALA A 47 6.81 -9.01 7.14
N VAL A 48 6.64 -8.48 5.93
CA VAL A 48 7.71 -8.39 4.94
C VAL A 48 8.60 -7.16 5.18
N TYR A 49 8.01 -5.98 5.39
CA TYR A 49 8.75 -4.72 5.42
C TYR A 49 9.16 -4.26 6.81
N GLU A 50 8.35 -4.52 7.83
CA GLU A 50 8.67 -4.14 9.21
C GLU A 50 9.49 -5.23 9.91
N ARG A 51 9.06 -6.49 9.82
CA ARG A 51 9.73 -7.64 10.47
C ARG A 51 10.81 -8.29 9.60
N GLY A 52 10.96 -7.89 8.34
CA GLY A 52 11.96 -8.44 7.43
C GLY A 52 11.77 -9.93 7.09
N VAL A 53 10.56 -10.48 7.26
CA VAL A 53 10.29 -11.89 6.97
C VAL A 53 10.29 -12.11 5.45
N PRO A 54 11.09 -13.05 4.93
CA PRO A 54 11.10 -13.33 3.49
C PRO A 54 9.71 -13.75 3.00
N ALA A 55 9.27 -13.22 1.85
CA ALA A 55 7.95 -13.54 1.28
C ALA A 55 7.71 -15.05 1.07
N ALA A 56 8.76 -15.84 0.81
CA ALA A 56 8.67 -17.30 0.73
C ALA A 56 8.28 -17.95 2.06
N ARG A 57 8.80 -17.44 3.19
CA ARG A 57 8.44 -17.91 4.53
C ARG A 57 7.02 -17.50 4.90
N VAL A 58 6.62 -16.28 4.56
CA VAL A 58 5.21 -15.84 4.72
C VAL A 58 4.27 -16.74 3.91
N ALA A 59 4.65 -17.09 2.68
CA ALA A 59 3.87 -17.98 1.84
C ALA A 59 3.72 -19.39 2.42
N ALA A 60 4.79 -19.94 3.01
CA ALA A 60 4.72 -21.21 3.73
C ALA A 60 3.74 -21.16 4.92
N LEU A 61 3.77 -20.08 5.72
CA LEU A 61 2.84 -19.89 6.85
C LEU A 61 1.38 -19.73 6.40
N MET A 62 1.15 -19.16 5.22
CA MET A 62 -0.19 -18.98 4.65
C MET A 62 -0.67 -20.20 3.85
N HIS A 63 0.15 -21.25 3.71
CA HIS A 63 -0.09 -22.38 2.80
C HIS A 63 -0.38 -21.93 1.35
N GLN A 64 0.35 -20.92 0.86
CA GLN A 64 0.21 -20.40 -0.50
C GLN A 64 1.52 -20.52 -1.29
N PRO A 65 1.46 -20.61 -2.63
CA PRO A 65 2.65 -20.49 -3.46
C PRO A 65 3.33 -19.12 -3.30
N PRO A 66 4.68 -19.03 -3.17
CA PRO A 66 5.40 -17.77 -3.04
C PRO A 66 5.11 -16.75 -4.15
N ARG A 67 4.79 -17.22 -5.37
CA ARG A 67 4.40 -16.36 -6.50
C ARG A 67 3.11 -15.59 -6.22
N LEU A 68 2.13 -16.20 -5.56
CA LEU A 68 0.86 -15.53 -5.23
C LEU A 68 1.04 -14.48 -4.15
N VAL A 69 1.84 -14.78 -3.12
CA VAL A 69 2.16 -13.81 -2.05
C VAL A 69 2.90 -12.60 -2.62
N ARG A 70 3.92 -12.80 -3.47
CA ARG A 70 4.61 -11.69 -4.14
C ARG A 70 3.69 -10.86 -5.03
N ARG A 71 2.81 -11.53 -5.80
CA ARG A 71 1.80 -10.85 -6.63
C ARG A 71 0.86 -10.02 -5.77
N ARG A 72 0.34 -10.58 -4.67
CA ARG A 72 -0.54 -9.88 -3.73
C ARG A 72 0.16 -8.67 -3.11
N LEU A 73 1.38 -8.86 -2.59
CA LEU A 73 2.19 -7.78 -2.02
C LEU A 73 2.36 -6.63 -3.02
N ARG A 74 2.73 -6.95 -4.28
CA ARG A 74 2.88 -5.96 -5.35
C ARG A 74 1.59 -5.17 -5.60
N ILE A 75 0.44 -5.86 -5.74
CA ILE A 75 -0.86 -5.22 -5.98
C ILE A 75 -1.23 -4.28 -4.83
N VAL A 76 -1.03 -4.72 -3.57
CA VAL A 76 -1.33 -3.90 -2.40
C VAL A 76 -0.47 -2.66 -2.37
N ILE A 77 0.83 -2.80 -2.65
CA ILE A 77 1.77 -1.68 -2.68
C ILE A 77 1.42 -0.70 -3.80
N GLU A 78 1.25 -1.18 -5.03
CA GLU A 78 0.89 -0.36 -6.20
C GLU A 78 -0.38 0.44 -5.89
N ARG A 79 -1.38 -0.18 -5.27
CA ARG A 79 -2.61 0.47 -4.82
C ARG A 79 -2.35 1.53 -3.74
N LEU A 80 -1.64 1.19 -2.67
CA LEU A 80 -1.39 2.14 -1.58
C LEU A 80 -0.52 3.31 -2.02
N MET A 81 0.30 3.13 -3.06
CA MET A 81 1.19 4.14 -3.60
C MET A 81 0.58 4.89 -4.78
N SER A 82 -0.64 4.57 -5.19
CA SER A 82 -1.32 5.23 -6.29
C SER A 82 -1.60 6.71 -5.96
N PRO A 83 -1.67 7.58 -6.99
CA PRO A 83 -2.07 8.97 -6.81
C PRO A 83 -3.44 9.11 -6.12
N GLU A 84 -4.40 8.26 -6.45
CA GLU A 84 -5.75 8.24 -5.85
C GLU A 84 -5.68 7.92 -4.36
N ALA A 85 -4.90 6.91 -3.96
CA ALA A 85 -4.72 6.59 -2.55
C ALA A 85 -4.07 7.75 -1.79
N GLY A 86 -3.06 8.38 -2.41
CA GLY A 86 -2.43 9.59 -1.86
C GLY A 86 -3.43 10.74 -1.69
N PHE A 87 -4.29 10.98 -2.68
CA PHE A 87 -5.32 12.02 -2.64
C PHE A 87 -6.35 11.76 -1.55
N VAL A 88 -6.89 10.54 -1.48
CA VAL A 88 -7.87 10.14 -0.45
C VAL A 88 -7.29 10.35 0.94
N LEU A 89 -6.07 9.89 1.20
CA LEU A 89 -5.47 9.98 2.53
C LEU A 89 -5.24 11.43 2.99
N ARG A 90 -4.98 12.37 2.07
CA ARG A 90 -4.83 13.79 2.40
C ARG A 90 -6.15 14.45 2.80
N HIS A 91 -7.25 14.11 2.13
CA HIS A 91 -8.53 14.81 2.28
C HIS A 91 -9.58 14.06 3.12
N MET A 92 -9.38 12.77 3.41
CA MET A 92 -10.40 11.93 4.04
C MET A 92 -10.89 12.44 5.40
N ARG A 93 -10.13 13.27 6.10
CA ARG A 93 -10.52 13.84 7.40
C ARG A 93 -11.60 14.92 7.26
N GLU A 94 -11.66 15.59 6.11
CA GLU A 94 -12.61 16.66 5.79
C GLU A 94 -13.88 16.11 5.13
N TRP A 95 -13.88 14.84 4.73
CA TRP A 95 -15.01 14.23 4.06
C TRP A 95 -16.07 13.73 5.03
N GLU A 96 -17.31 13.85 4.59
CA GLU A 96 -18.46 13.19 5.22
C GLU A 96 -18.17 11.70 5.48
N PRO A 97 -18.63 11.15 6.64
CA PRO A 97 -18.30 9.78 7.04
C PRO A 97 -18.62 8.72 5.98
N GLN A 98 -19.71 8.90 5.22
CA GLN A 98 -20.09 8.00 4.14
C GLN A 98 -19.04 7.99 3.01
N ARG A 99 -18.65 9.17 2.52
CA ARG A 99 -17.66 9.31 1.45
C ARG A 99 -16.32 8.71 1.87
N ARG A 100 -15.88 8.98 3.10
CA ARG A 100 -14.67 8.38 3.68
C ARG A 100 -14.71 6.86 3.69
N ARG A 101 -15.83 6.25 4.12
CA ARG A 101 -16.00 4.79 4.15
C ARG A 101 -15.93 4.17 2.75
N ILE A 102 -16.58 4.80 1.76
CA ILE A 102 -16.58 4.33 0.37
C ILE A 102 -15.18 4.45 -0.24
N ALA A 103 -14.51 5.59 -0.07
CA ALA A 103 -13.15 5.79 -0.55
C ALA A 103 -12.17 4.78 0.06
N THR A 104 -12.29 4.53 1.37
CA THR A 104 -11.47 3.53 2.06
C THR A 104 -11.69 2.14 1.47
N ALA A 105 -12.96 1.72 1.31
CA ALA A 105 -13.30 0.40 0.80
C ALA A 105 -12.81 0.20 -0.65
N CYS A 106 -13.06 1.15 -1.53
CA CYS A 106 -12.78 0.96 -2.96
C CYS A 106 -11.35 1.30 -3.36
N ILE A 107 -10.79 2.40 -2.85
CA ILE A 107 -9.49 2.91 -3.29
C ILE A 107 -8.39 2.33 -2.41
N LEU A 108 -8.50 2.42 -1.08
CA LEU A 108 -7.43 1.99 -0.17
C LEU A 108 -7.39 0.46 0.03
N GLN A 109 -8.56 -0.16 0.15
CA GLN A 109 -8.71 -1.61 0.33
C GLN A 109 -8.83 -2.38 -0.99
N GLY A 110 -9.09 -1.70 -2.11
CA GLY A 110 -9.19 -2.32 -3.43
C GLY A 110 -10.42 -3.19 -3.63
N ARG A 111 -11.49 -2.99 -2.85
CA ARG A 111 -12.76 -3.70 -3.04
C ARG A 111 -13.44 -3.21 -4.31
N SER A 112 -13.99 -4.12 -5.09
CA SER A 112 -14.92 -3.77 -6.17
C SER A 112 -16.13 -3.02 -5.63
N MET A 113 -16.81 -2.23 -6.46
CA MET A 113 -18.05 -1.53 -6.05
C MET A 113 -19.12 -2.50 -5.50
N ARG A 114 -19.19 -3.72 -6.04
CA ARG A 114 -20.10 -4.77 -5.57
C ARG A 114 -19.70 -5.30 -4.20
N GLU A 115 -18.42 -5.51 -3.95
CA GLU A 115 -17.93 -5.89 -2.62
C GLU A 115 -18.09 -4.77 -1.59
N ALA A 116 -17.79 -3.53 -1.96
CA ALA A 116 -17.98 -2.37 -1.10
C ALA A 116 -19.46 -2.15 -0.76
N SER A 117 -20.37 -2.28 -1.74
CA SER A 117 -21.82 -2.22 -1.52
C SER A 117 -22.29 -3.25 -0.49
N ARG A 118 -21.89 -4.53 -0.65
CA ARG A 118 -22.20 -5.59 0.31
C ARG A 118 -21.59 -5.33 1.69
N HIS A 119 -20.32 -4.94 1.73
CA HIS A 119 -19.57 -4.71 2.96
C HIS A 119 -20.11 -3.51 3.77
N LEU A 120 -20.47 -2.43 3.10
CA LEU A 120 -20.98 -1.20 3.72
C LEU A 120 -22.50 -1.20 3.92
N ARG A 121 -23.20 -2.23 3.41
CA ARG A 121 -24.67 -2.33 3.38
C ARG A 121 -25.32 -1.11 2.71
N MET A 122 -24.77 -0.72 1.57
CA MET A 122 -25.23 0.41 0.75
C MET A 122 -25.63 -0.08 -0.63
N SER A 123 -26.54 0.62 -1.31
CA SER A 123 -26.86 0.29 -2.70
C SER A 123 -25.67 0.54 -3.62
N LEU A 124 -25.55 -0.26 -4.69
CA LEU A 124 -24.49 -0.09 -5.69
C LEU A 124 -24.52 1.32 -6.32
N HIS A 125 -25.71 1.88 -6.52
CA HIS A 125 -25.89 3.25 -7.01
C HIS A 125 -25.26 4.28 -6.09
N THR A 126 -25.46 4.16 -4.77
CA THR A 126 -24.85 5.06 -3.77
C THR A 126 -23.32 4.99 -3.82
N VAL A 127 -22.76 3.77 -3.86
CA VAL A 127 -21.30 3.57 -3.95
C VAL A 127 -20.73 4.20 -5.22
N ARG A 128 -21.39 3.99 -6.37
CA ARG A 128 -20.97 4.58 -7.65
C ARG A 128 -21.01 6.09 -7.61
N ARG A 129 -22.14 6.68 -7.19
CA ARG A 129 -22.33 8.14 -7.12
C ARG A 129 -21.25 8.82 -6.27
N GLU A 130 -20.94 8.26 -5.10
CA GLU A 130 -19.89 8.82 -4.24
C GLU A 130 -18.49 8.64 -4.82
N LEU A 131 -18.21 7.52 -5.49
CA LEU A 131 -16.92 7.34 -6.19
C LEU A 131 -16.74 8.32 -7.35
N ASP A 132 -17.80 8.55 -8.13
CA ASP A 132 -17.77 9.52 -9.23
C ASP A 132 -17.56 10.94 -8.67
N ALA A 133 -18.20 11.28 -7.55
CA ALA A 133 -17.96 12.54 -6.85
C ALA A 133 -16.50 12.65 -6.35
N ILE A 134 -15.92 11.59 -5.78
CA ILE A 134 -14.50 11.58 -5.36
C ILE A 134 -13.57 11.81 -6.55
N ARG A 135 -13.81 11.11 -7.67
CA ARG A 135 -13.01 11.24 -8.89
C ARG A 135 -13.12 12.62 -9.53
N ALA A 136 -14.29 13.24 -9.46
CA ALA A 136 -14.49 14.61 -9.92
C ALA A 136 -13.66 15.62 -9.11
N LEU A 137 -13.43 15.36 -7.82
CA LEU A 137 -12.57 16.18 -6.95
C LEU A 137 -11.08 15.94 -7.19
N MET A 138 -10.70 14.81 -7.81
CA MET A 138 -9.30 14.51 -8.07
C MET A 138 -8.76 15.36 -9.22
N PRO A 139 -7.55 15.95 -9.06
CA PRO A 139 -6.89 16.66 -10.15
C PRO A 139 -6.54 15.67 -11.27
N GLU A 140 -6.40 16.16 -12.51
CA GLU A 140 -6.21 15.29 -13.67
C GLU A 140 -4.95 14.42 -13.57
N GLU A 141 -3.90 14.91 -12.91
CA GLU A 141 -2.66 14.15 -12.70
C GLU A 141 -2.80 13.01 -11.67
N ALA A 142 -3.92 12.96 -10.95
CA ALA A 142 -4.23 11.93 -9.97
C ALA A 142 -5.30 10.94 -10.43
N ARG A 143 -5.87 11.11 -11.63
CA ARG A 143 -6.88 10.20 -12.22
C ARG A 143 -6.22 9.10 -13.07
#